data_AF-A0A835QKC5-F1
#
_entry.id   AF-A0A835QKC5-F1
#
_cell.length_a   1.000
_cell.length_b   1.000
_cell.length_c   1.000
_cell.angle_alpha   90.00
_cell.angle_beta   90.00
_cell.angle_gamma   90.00
#
_symmetry.space_group_name_H-M   'P 1'
#
loop_
_entity.id
_entity.type
_entity.pdbx_description
1 polymer ?
#
loop_
_entity_poly.entity_id
_entity_poly.type
_entity_poly.pdbx_seq_one_letter_code
_entity_poly.pdbx_strand_id
1 'polypeptide(L)'
;MNRKDYWLVEGIVVKVMSKTLADKGYYKQKGVVRKVIDKYVGEIEMLENKHVLRIDQEELETVIPQIGGLVRIVNGAYIEAQMQDWFYGHTDFVLRFKLRKN
;
A
#
# COMPACT_ATOMS: atom_id res chain seq x y z
N MET A 1 21.30 -0.90 8.57
CA MET A 1 20.13 -1.80 8.63
C MET A 1 19.01 -1.13 7.84
N ASN A 2 18.65 -1.64 6.65
CA ASN A 2 17.75 -0.95 5.69
C ASN A 2 16.24 -1.19 5.93
N ARG A 3 15.88 -1.91 7.00
CA ARG A 3 14.47 -2.13 7.35
C ARG A 3 13.99 -0.99 8.24
N LYS A 4 12.94 -0.32 7.79
CA LYS A 4 12.22 0.69 8.56
C LYS A 4 11.02 0.03 9.26
N ASP A 5 10.59 0.61 10.37
CA ASP A 5 9.37 0.25 11.09
C ASP A 5 8.10 0.89 10.45
N TYR A 6 8.28 1.87 9.56
CA TYR A 6 7.23 2.43 8.72
C TYR A 6 7.32 1.98 7.27
N TRP A 7 6.17 1.96 6.58
CA TRP A 7 6.08 1.59 5.16
C TRP A 7 5.11 2.46 4.35
N LEU A 8 4.29 3.31 4.98
CA LEU A 8 3.39 4.17 4.22
C LEU A 8 4.16 5.15 3.34
N VAL A 9 3.70 5.28 2.11
CA VAL A 9 4.20 6.24 1.12
C VAL A 9 3.03 6.79 0.32
N GLU A 10 3.16 8.01 -0.20
CA GLU A 10 2.10 8.62 -1.00
C GLU A 10 1.95 7.93 -2.37
N GLY A 11 0.72 7.91 -2.87
CA GLY A 11 0.35 7.42 -4.20
C GLY A 11 0.09 5.91 -4.31
N ILE A 12 0.28 5.13 -3.24
CA ILE A 12 -0.07 3.70 -3.24
C ILE A 12 -1.55 3.48 -2.87
N VAL A 13 -2.09 2.34 -3.32
CA VAL A 13 -3.40 1.85 -2.89
C VAL A 13 -3.21 0.95 -1.67
N VAL A 14 -4.01 1.21 -0.65
CA VAL A 14 -4.07 0.42 0.59
C VAL A 14 -5.48 -0.10 0.80
N LYS A 15 -5.59 -1.17 1.59
CA LYS A 15 -6.86 -1.76 2.03
C LYS A 15 -7.01 -1.53 3.52
N VAL A 16 -8.17 -1.02 3.94
CA VAL A 16 -8.48 -0.75 5.35
C VAL A 16 -8.79 -2.08 6.05
N MET A 17 -8.05 -2.37 7.11
CA MET A 17 -8.21 -3.58 7.94
C MET A 17 -8.61 -3.27 9.39
N SER A 18 -8.85 -1.99 9.72
CA SER A 18 -9.36 -1.57 11.03
C SER A 18 -10.70 -2.23 11.35
N LYS A 19 -10.78 -2.90 12.49
CA LYS A 19 -12.05 -3.42 13.04
C LYS A 19 -12.96 -2.30 13.52
N THR A 20 -12.41 -1.20 14.03
CA THR A 20 -13.22 -0.07 14.54
C THR A 20 -13.87 0.73 13.40
N LEU A 21 -13.26 0.72 12.22
CA LEU A 21 -13.85 1.30 11.01
C LEU A 21 -14.81 0.35 10.29
N ALA A 22 -14.94 -0.90 10.74
CA ALA A 22 -15.89 -1.86 10.18
C ALA A 22 -17.33 -1.42 10.40
N ASP A 23 -17.66 -0.94 11.60
CA ASP A 23 -19.00 -0.44 11.94
C ASP A 23 -19.36 0.82 11.15
N LYS A 24 -18.35 1.54 10.65
CA LYS A 24 -18.50 2.71 9.77
C LYS A 24 -18.52 2.34 8.28
N GLY A 25 -18.43 1.05 7.96
CA GLY A 25 -18.51 0.53 6.59
C GLY A 25 -17.21 0.58 5.79
N TYR A 26 -16.05 0.90 6.39
CA TYR A 26 -14.78 1.02 5.66
C TYR A 26 -13.93 -0.25 5.64
N TYR A 27 -14.27 -1.26 6.44
CA TYR A 27 -13.49 -2.49 6.50
C TYR A 27 -13.41 -3.20 5.14
N LYS A 28 -12.20 -3.62 4.76
CA LYS A 28 -11.81 -4.19 3.46
C LYS A 28 -11.99 -3.27 2.26
N GLN A 29 -12.41 -2.01 2.44
CA GLN A 29 -12.44 -1.05 1.36
C GLN A 29 -11.02 -0.57 1.00
N LYS A 30 -10.86 -0.14 -0.25
CA LYS A 30 -9.58 0.34 -0.79
C LYS A 30 -9.57 1.86 -0.89
N GLY A 31 -8.41 2.46 -0.68
CA GLY A 31 -8.19 3.89 -0.81
C GLY A 31 -6.78 4.21 -1.26
N VAL A 32 -6.58 5.43 -1.75
CA VAL A 32 -5.27 5.96 -2.16
C VAL A 32 -4.68 6.76 -1.01
N VAL A 33 -3.43 6.48 -0.66
CA VAL A 33 -2.68 7.32 0.30
C VAL A 33 -2.36 8.65 -0.37
N ARG A 34 -3.02 9.73 0.06
CA ARG A 34 -2.81 11.09 -0.47
C ARG A 34 -1.69 11.82 0.25
N LYS A 35 -1.54 11.58 1.54
CA LYS A 35 -0.51 12.19 2.39
C LYS A 35 -0.06 11.21 3.46
N VAL A 36 1.21 11.27 3.84
CA VAL A 36 1.73 10.57 5.03
C VAL A 36 2.10 11.59 6.11
N ILE A 37 1.58 11.40 7.31
CA ILE A 37 1.79 12.25 8.49
C ILE A 37 2.65 11.46 9.49
N ASP A 38 3.73 12.09 9.96
CA ASP A 38 4.68 11.54 10.92
C ASP A 38 5.24 10.15 10.56
N LYS A 39 5.19 9.78 9.26
CA LYS A 39 5.61 8.49 8.67
C LYS A 39 4.65 7.31 8.87
N TYR A 40 3.72 7.37 9.83
CA TYR A 40 2.88 6.23 10.22
C TYR A 40 1.40 6.40 9.90
N VAL A 41 0.90 7.64 9.75
CA VAL A 41 -0.53 7.89 9.52
C VAL A 41 -0.77 8.31 8.07
N GLY A 42 -1.68 7.62 7.38
CA GLY A 42 -2.08 7.97 6.02
C GLY A 42 -3.37 8.78 5.99
N GLU A 43 -3.41 9.88 5.22
CA GLU A 43 -4.67 10.44 4.74
C GLU A 43 -5.13 9.63 3.52
N ILE A 44 -6.13 8.79 3.72
CA ILE A 44 -6.62 7.81 2.75
C ILE A 44 -7.88 8.36 2.10
N GLU A 45 -7.82 8.62 0.80
CA GLU A 45 -9.01 8.90 0.00
C GLU A 45 -9.61 7.58 -0.47
N MET A 46 -10.81 7.25 0.04
CA MET A 46 -11.53 6.02 -0.29
C MET A 46 -11.96 6.02 -1.76
N LEU A 47 -11.78 4.89 -2.45
CA LEU A 47 -12.08 4.79 -3.88
C LEU A 47 -13.58 4.92 -4.18
N GLU A 48 -14.42 4.30 -3.35
CA GLU A 48 -15.87 4.17 -3.55
C GLU A 48 -16.63 5.49 -3.32
N ASN A 49 -16.36 6.18 -2.22
CA ASN A 49 -17.17 7.32 -1.77
C ASN A 49 -16.37 8.63 -1.61
N LYS A 50 -15.07 8.63 -1.95
CA LYS A 50 -14.17 9.80 -1.84
C LYS A 50 -14.01 10.35 -0.43
N HIS A 51 -14.47 9.63 0.60
CA HIS A 51 -14.21 10.03 1.98
C HIS A 51 -12.72 10.03 2.26
N VAL A 52 -12.25 10.98 3.07
CA VAL A 52 -10.86 11.07 3.49
C VAL A 52 -10.76 10.71 4.96
N LEU A 53 -9.96 9.68 5.26
CA LEU A 53 -9.76 9.16 6.62
C LEU A 53 -8.29 9.23 7.00
N ARG A 54 -8.01 9.51 8.28
CA ARG A 54 -6.66 9.36 8.84
C ARG A 54 -6.58 8.01 9.53
N ILE A 55 -5.71 7.14 9.04
CA ILE A 55 -5.59 5.74 9.49
C ILE A 55 -4.12 5.43 9.72
N ASP A 56 -3.82 4.82 10.86
CA ASP A 56 -2.47 4.33 11.16
C ASP A 56 -2.10 3.15 10.25
N GLN A 57 -0.84 3.05 9.86
CA GLN A 57 -0.33 1.97 9.02
C GLN A 57 -0.61 0.56 9.57
N GLU A 58 -0.74 0.39 10.89
CA GLU A 58 -1.06 -0.90 11.52
C GLU A 58 -2.48 -1.38 11.19
N GLU A 59 -3.37 -0.45 10.82
CA GLU A 59 -4.74 -0.74 10.43
C GLU A 59 -4.92 -0.81 8.90
N LEU A 60 -3.82 -0.81 8.15
CA LEU A 60 -3.78 -0.85 6.69
C LEU A 60 -3.02 -2.08 6.18
N GLU A 61 -3.39 -2.53 4.99
CA GLU A 61 -2.67 -3.55 4.24
C GLU A 61 -2.28 -3.02 2.87
N THR A 62 -1.07 -3.34 2.38
CA THR A 62 -0.69 -3.05 1.00
C THR A 62 -1.56 -3.84 0.02
N VAL A 63 -2.02 -3.20 -1.05
CA VAL A 63 -2.72 -3.92 -2.12
C VAL A 63 -1.74 -4.36 -3.20
N ILE A 64 -1.82 -5.63 -3.57
CA ILE A 64 -1.14 -6.15 -4.77
C ILE A 64 -1.91 -5.67 -6.01
N PRO A 65 -1.31 -4.89 -6.92
CA PRO A 65 -1.98 -4.42 -8.11
C PRO A 65 -2.21 -5.56 -9.12
N GLN A 66 -2.99 -5.28 -10.17
CA GLN A 66 -3.12 -6.19 -11.30
C GLN A 66 -1.79 -6.34 -12.05
N ILE A 67 -1.62 -7.49 -12.72
CA ILE A 67 -0.44 -7.79 -13.53
C ILE A 67 -0.18 -6.68 -14.54
N GLY A 68 1.10 -6.30 -14.70
CA GLY A 68 1.51 -5.17 -15.54
C GLY A 68 1.29 -3.79 -14.91
N GLY A 69 0.65 -3.74 -13.74
CA GLY A 69 0.55 -2.56 -12.91
C GLY A 69 1.91 -2.12 -12.36
N LEU A 70 2.01 -0.83 -12.07
CA LEU A 70 3.17 -0.26 -11.41
C LEU A 70 3.12 -0.58 -9.91
N VAL A 71 4.24 -1.02 -9.37
CA VAL A 71 4.43 -1.22 -7.93
C VAL A 71 5.47 -0.23 -7.41
N ARG A 72 5.38 0.03 -6.11
CA ARG A 72 6.40 0.77 -5.37
C ARG A 72 6.90 -0.10 -4.23
N ILE A 73 8.22 -0.24 -4.12
CA ILE A 73 8.82 -0.92 -2.99
C ILE A 73 8.82 0.05 -1.80
N VAL A 74 8.12 -0.35 -0.75
CA VAL A 74 7.87 0.48 0.43
C VAL A 74 8.83 0.25 1.59
N ASN A 75 9.65 -0.80 1.54
CA ASN A 75 10.62 -1.12 2.60
C ASN A 75 11.74 -2.05 2.09
N GLY A 76 12.80 -2.21 2.89
CA GLY A 76 13.95 -3.05 2.55
C GLY A 76 14.98 -2.37 1.65
N ALA A 77 15.89 -3.17 1.08
CA ALA A 77 17.07 -2.66 0.38
C ALA A 77 16.79 -1.88 -0.91
N TYR A 78 15.56 -1.96 -1.43
CA TYR A 78 15.14 -1.31 -2.68
C TYR A 78 14.04 -0.28 -2.46
N ILE A 79 13.92 0.27 -1.25
CA ILE A 79 12.93 1.32 -0.94
C ILE A 79 13.00 2.46 -1.97
N GLU A 80 11.83 2.94 -2.41
CA GLU A 80 11.63 3.96 -3.45
C GLU A 80 11.81 3.51 -4.92
N ALA A 81 12.24 2.28 -5.19
CA ALA A 81 12.23 1.78 -6.56
C ALA A 81 10.79 1.61 -7.08
N GLN A 82 10.53 2.11 -8.30
CA GLN A 82 9.35 1.78 -9.08
C GLN A 82 9.67 0.61 -10.01
N MET A 83 8.78 -0.37 -10.03
CA MET A 83 8.93 -1.55 -10.89
C MET A 83 7.60 -1.87 -11.57
N GLN A 84 7.68 -2.56 -12.70
CA GLN A 84 6.49 -3.13 -13.34
C GLN A 84 6.38 -4.60 -12.93
N ASP A 85 5.18 -5.02 -12.56
CA ASP A 85 4.92 -6.42 -12.23
C ASP A 85 5.00 -7.33 -13.46
N TRP A 86 5.73 -8.44 -13.33
CA TRP A 86 6.03 -9.40 -14.38
C TRP A 86 6.19 -10.82 -13.76
N PHE A 87 5.11 -11.61 -13.75
CA PHE A 87 4.97 -13.10 -13.60
C PHE A 87 4.10 -13.67 -12.45
N TYR A 88 3.55 -14.87 -12.74
CA TYR A 88 2.60 -15.70 -12.00
C TYR A 88 3.20 -16.42 -10.76
N GLY A 89 2.44 -16.47 -9.66
CA GLY A 89 2.72 -17.29 -8.48
C GLY A 89 1.86 -16.91 -7.28
N HIS A 90 0.59 -17.31 -7.27
CA HIS A 90 -0.39 -16.99 -6.22
C HIS A 90 -0.28 -17.97 -5.04
N THR A 91 0.83 -17.91 -4.30
CA THR A 91 0.87 -18.40 -2.91
C THR A 91 1.79 -17.50 -2.09
N ASP A 92 1.19 -16.89 -1.08
CA ASP A 92 1.77 -16.19 0.07
C ASP A 92 2.66 -14.97 -0.22
N PHE A 93 2.03 -13.79 -0.23
CA PHE A 93 2.63 -12.47 0.09
C PHE A 93 3.91 -12.04 -0.66
N VAL A 94 4.33 -12.74 -1.72
CA VAL A 94 5.57 -12.47 -2.46
C VAL A 94 5.26 -12.04 -3.88
N LEU A 95 5.70 -10.84 -4.26
CA LEU A 95 5.73 -10.39 -5.65
C LEU A 95 7.14 -10.51 -6.22
N ARG A 96 7.25 -11.03 -7.45
CA ARG A 96 8.51 -11.08 -8.19
C ARG A 96 8.52 -9.98 -9.24
N PHE A 97 9.51 -9.09 -9.16
CA PHE A 97 9.68 -8.00 -10.11
C PHE A 97 10.95 -8.17 -10.92
N LYS A 98 10.93 -7.75 -12.19
CA LYS A 98 12.13 -7.65 -13.01
C LYS A 98 12.69 -6.23 -12.94
N LEU A 99 13.89 -6.07 -12.38
CA LEU A 99 14.62 -4.80 -12.44
C LEU A 99 14.96 -4.51 -13.89
N ARG A 100 14.37 -3.45 -14.46
CA ARG A 100 14.89 -2.86 -15.70
C ARG A 100 16.07 -1.97 -15.29
N LYS A 101 17.28 -2.35 -15.67
CA LYS A 101 18.38 -1.39 -15.76
C LYS A 101 18.18 -0.66 -17.08
N ASN A 102 18.08 0.67 -17.02
CA ASN A 102 18.26 1.50 -18.22
C ASN A 102 19.71 1.36 -18.71
#